data_AF-A0A1F9LHF9-F1
#
_entry.id   AF-A0A1F9LHF9-F1
#
_cell.length_a   1.000
_cell.length_b   1.000
_cell.length_c   1.000
_cell.angle_alpha   90.00
_cell.angle_beta   90.00
_cell.angle_gamma   90.00
#
_symmetry.space_group_name_H-M   'P 1'
#
loop_
_entity.id
_entity.type
_entity.pdbx_description
1 polymer ?
#
loop_
_entity_poly.entity_id
_entity_poly.type
_entity_poly.pdbx_seq_one_letter_code
_entity_poly.pdbx_strand_id
1 'polypeptide(L)'
;MVVGTGKIKFRLFDTDSLKGKRKIVKSIIQRIRNNFNISVAETDFNDSHDWLEIGFSMTGNDSRVMNSKLDKVINFADELGLAVIVDSQIEIIHV
;
A
#
# COMPACT_ATOMS: atom_id res chain seq x y z
N MET A 1 0.48 -21.40 -9.30
CA MET A 1 -0.27 -20.26 -8.70
C MET A 1 0.69 -19.09 -8.60
N VAL A 2 0.24 -17.84 -8.54
CA VAL A 2 1.14 -16.70 -8.30
C VAL A 2 0.69 -15.88 -7.11
N VAL A 3 1.65 -15.37 -6.34
CA VAL A 3 1.44 -14.41 -5.26
C VAL A 3 2.14 -13.12 -5.65
N GLY A 4 1.37 -12.06 -5.81
CA GLY A 4 1.89 -10.71 -5.93
C GLY A 4 2.02 -10.09 -4.55
N THR A 5 3.19 -9.52 -4.25
CA THR A 5 3.42 -8.72 -3.04
C THR A 5 3.94 -7.35 -3.44
N GLY A 6 3.77 -6.38 -2.55
CA GLY A 6 4.35 -5.08 -2.77
C GLY A 6 4.40 -4.26 -1.51
N LYS A 7 5.20 -3.20 -1.57
CA LYS A 7 5.36 -2.19 -0.52
C LYS A 7 5.30 -0.81 -1.14
N ILE A 8 4.68 0.13 -0.44
CA ILE A 8 4.69 1.55 -0.82
C ILE A 8 5.12 2.35 0.41
N LYS A 9 6.16 3.16 0.22
CA LYS A 9 6.65 4.10 1.22
C LYS A 9 6.08 5.48 0.92
N PHE A 10 5.46 6.08 1.94
CA PHE A 10 4.88 7.41 1.86
C PHE A 10 5.59 8.39 2.80
N ARG A 11 5.68 9.65 2.35
CA ARG A 11 5.91 10.81 3.20
C ARG A 11 4.57 11.44 3.53
N LEU A 12 4.33 11.62 4.83
CA LEU A 12 3.19 12.35 5.36
C LEU A 12 3.60 13.79 5.63
N PHE A 13 2.67 14.70 5.40
CA PHE A 13 2.78 16.11 5.74
C PHE A 13 1.69 16.44 6.76
N ASP A 14 1.86 17.55 7.49
CA ASP A 14 0.88 18.07 8.45
C ASP A 14 0.40 17.05 9.50
N THR A 15 1.30 16.16 9.94
CA THR A 15 0.98 15.08 10.88
C THR A 15 1.76 15.23 12.18
N ASP A 16 1.29 16.04 13.11
CA ASP A 16 2.03 16.34 14.36
C ASP A 16 1.94 15.25 15.44
N SER A 17 1.35 14.09 15.14
CA SER A 17 1.23 13.01 16.11
C SER A 17 1.00 11.64 15.48
N LEU A 18 1.37 10.58 16.21
CA LEU A 18 1.07 9.20 15.85
C LEU A 18 -0.44 8.93 15.72
N LYS A 19 -1.27 9.64 16.49
CA LYS A 19 -2.73 9.53 16.39
C LYS A 19 -3.22 10.11 15.05
N GLY A 20 -2.67 11.24 14.62
CA GLY A 20 -2.94 11.84 13.32
C GLY A 20 -2.57 10.89 12.18
N LYS A 21 -1.34 10.36 12.22
CA LYS A 21 -0.87 9.35 11.26
C LYS A 21 -1.83 8.17 11.17
N ARG A 22 -2.20 7.56 12.30
CA ARG A 22 -3.11 6.39 12.33
C ARG A 22 -4.45 6.64 11.62
N LYS A 23 -4.95 7.87 11.62
CA LYS A 23 -6.17 8.24 10.88
C LYS A 23 -5.94 8.18 9.36
N ILE A 24 -4.82 8.71 8.88
CA ILE A 24 -4.42 8.68 7.47
C ILE A 24 -4.17 7.23 7.02
N VAL A 25 -3.37 6.49 7.77
CA VAL A 25 -3.06 5.07 7.53
C VAL A 25 -4.34 4.25 7.41
N LYS A 26 -5.27 4.39 8.37
CA LYS A 26 -6.55 3.67 8.35
C LYS A 26 -7.39 4.02 7.11
N SER A 27 -7.39 5.30 6.70
CA SER A 27 -8.10 5.73 5.49
C SER A 27 -7.50 5.09 4.23
N ILE A 28 -6.18 5.12 4.06
CA ILE A 28 -5.49 4.51 2.91
C ILE A 28 -5.77 3.01 2.85
N ILE A 29 -5.51 2.29 3.95
CA ILE A 29 -5.71 0.83 4.05
C ILE A 29 -7.16 0.46 3.74
N GLN A 30 -8.13 1.16 4.34
CA GLN A 30 -9.54 0.82 4.13
C GLN A 30 -10.00 1.06 2.70
N ARG A 31 -9.55 2.15 2.06
CA ARG A 31 -9.89 2.45 0.67
C ARG A 31 -9.29 1.41 -0.28
N ILE A 32 -8.02 1.03 -0.08
CA ILE A 32 -7.39 -0.03 -0.87
C ILE A 32 -8.13 -1.37 -0.69
N ARG A 33 -8.43 -1.78 0.54
CA ARG A 33 -9.19 -3.02 0.81
C ARG A 33 -10.59 -3.03 0.20
N ASN A 34 -11.27 -1.88 0.17
CA ASN A 34 -12.62 -1.80 -0.38
C ASN A 34 -12.64 -1.85 -1.91
N ASN A 35 -11.57 -1.38 -2.56
CA ASN A 35 -11.47 -1.31 -4.02
C ASN A 35 -10.85 -2.56 -4.65
N PHE A 36 -10.09 -3.34 -3.88
CA PHE A 36 -9.35 -4.50 -4.38
C PHE A 36 -9.51 -5.70 -3.45
N ASN A 37 -9.57 -6.91 -4.02
CA ASN A 37 -9.47 -8.15 -3.25
C ASN A 37 -8.01 -8.39 -2.84
N ILE A 38 -7.56 -7.68 -1.80
CA ILE A 38 -6.15 -7.58 -1.42
C ILE A 38 -5.99 -7.61 0.10
N SER A 39 -4.92 -8.25 0.58
CA SER A 39 -4.45 -8.08 1.95
C SER A 39 -3.50 -6.89 1.99
N VAL A 40 -3.70 -5.95 2.92
CA VAL A 40 -2.86 -4.75 3.06
C VAL A 40 -2.75 -4.33 4.52
N ALA A 41 -1.59 -3.90 4.96
CA ALA A 41 -1.32 -3.47 6.33
C ALA A 41 -0.20 -2.41 6.36
N GLU A 42 -0.13 -1.64 7.45
CA GLU A 42 1.08 -0.90 7.78
C GLU A 42 2.17 -1.90 8.21
N THR A 43 3.35 -1.82 7.59
CA THR A 43 4.44 -2.80 7.79
C THR A 43 5.71 -2.20 8.35
N ASP A 44 5.87 -0.87 8.32
CA ASP A 44 7.03 -0.19 8.87
C ASP A 44 6.72 1.28 9.23
N PHE A 45 7.67 1.95 9.89
CA PHE A 45 7.63 3.32 10.37
C PHE A 45 6.61 3.59 11.47
N ASN A 46 6.19 2.58 12.25
CA ASN A 46 5.13 2.69 13.25
C ASN A 46 5.33 3.81 14.30
N ASP A 47 6.58 4.14 14.62
CA ASP A 47 6.96 5.19 15.58
C ASP A 47 7.31 6.54 14.92
N SER A 48 7.25 6.62 13.60
CA SER A 48 7.37 7.86 12.84
C SER A 48 5.98 8.40 12.52
N HIS A 49 5.76 9.71 12.73
CA HIS A 49 4.53 10.40 12.34
C HIS A 49 4.58 10.91 10.90
N ASP A 50 5.78 11.12 10.35
CA ASP A 50 5.96 11.63 9.00
C ASP A 50 6.18 10.56 7.92
N TRP A 51 6.39 9.31 8.33
CA TRP A 51 6.68 8.21 7.42
C TRP A 51 5.70 7.06 7.63
N LEU A 52 5.35 6.41 6.54
CA LEU A 52 4.48 5.25 6.50
C LEU A 52 5.02 4.27 5.46
N GLU A 53 5.07 3.00 5.80
CA GLU A 53 5.12 1.94 4.80
C GLU A 53 3.86 1.10 4.91
N ILE A 54 3.18 0.88 3.77
CA ILE A 54 2.18 -0.17 3.67
C ILE A 54 2.73 -1.32 2.86
N GLY A 55 2.50 -2.53 3.33
CA GLY A 55 2.72 -3.76 2.57
C GLY A 55 1.39 -4.38 2.16
N PHE A 56 1.36 -5.00 0.99
CA PHE A 56 0.18 -5.69 0.48
C PHE A 56 0.52 -6.99 -0.25
N SER A 57 -0.47 -7.87 -0.35
CA SER A 57 -0.37 -9.12 -1.10
C SER A 57 -1.71 -9.57 -1.69
N MET A 58 -1.62 -10.27 -2.81
CA MET A 58 -2.75 -10.83 -3.57
C MET A 58 -2.33 -12.12 -4.26
N THR A 59 -3.26 -13.07 -4.39
CA THR A 59 -3.03 -14.35 -5.08
C THR A 59 -3.85 -14.44 -6.36
N GLY A 60 -3.31 -15.08 -7.38
CA GLY A 60 -3.96 -15.25 -8.67
C GLY A 60 -3.41 -16.44 -9.47
N ASN A 61 -3.95 -16.64 -10.66
CA ASN A 61 -3.58 -17.73 -11.57
C ASN A 61 -2.74 -17.27 -12.77
N ASP A 62 -2.63 -15.96 -13.01
CA ASP A 62 -1.91 -15.39 -14.14
C ASP A 62 -1.02 -14.21 -13.67
N SER A 63 0.27 -14.27 -14.00
CA SER A 63 1.26 -13.28 -13.56
C SER A 63 1.11 -11.92 -14.25
N ARG A 64 0.64 -11.87 -15.49
CA ARG A 64 0.41 -10.60 -16.21
C ARG A 64 -0.79 -9.86 -15.65
N VAL A 65 -1.87 -10.58 -15.38
CA VAL A 65 -3.05 -10.03 -14.70
C VAL A 65 -2.69 -9.60 -13.28
N MET A 66 -1.86 -10.38 -12.58
CA MET A 66 -1.35 -9.99 -11.26
C MET A 66 -0.59 -8.67 -11.33
N ASN A 67 0.43 -8.56 -12.18
CA ASN A 67 1.23 -7.34 -12.33
C ASN A 67 0.35 -6.11 -12.58
N SER A 68 -0.57 -6.19 -13.56
CA SER A 68 -1.47 -5.07 -13.88
C SER A 68 -2.35 -4.66 -12.70
N LYS A 69 -2.77 -5.60 -11.85
CA LYS A 69 -3.55 -5.27 -10.66
C LYS A 69 -2.69 -4.63 -9.57
N LEU A 70 -1.44 -5.07 -9.38
CA LEU A 70 -0.51 -4.46 -8.41
C LEU A 70 -0.19 -3.01 -8.83
N ASP A 71 0.05 -2.77 -10.13
CA ASP A 71 0.25 -1.42 -10.68
C ASP A 71 -0.97 -0.52 -10.41
N LYS A 72 -2.19 -1.04 -10.58
CA LYS A 72 -3.42 -0.30 -10.27
C LYS A 72 -3.56 0.04 -8.79
N VAL A 73 -3.05 -0.81 -7.89
CA VAL A 73 -3.06 -0.52 -6.45
C VAL A 73 -2.11 0.64 -6.13
N ILE A 74 -0.92 0.67 -6.72
CA ILE A 74 0.03 1.78 -6.54
C ILE A 74 -0.57 3.08 -7.08
N ASN A 75 -1.08 3.08 -8.31
CA ASN A 75 -1.68 4.28 -8.92
C ASN A 75 -2.88 4.77 -8.10
N PHE A 76 -3.75 3.85 -7.66
CA PHE A 76 -4.87 4.22 -6.80
C PHE A 76 -4.41 4.82 -5.48
N ALA A 77 -3.35 4.29 -4.86
CA ALA A 77 -2.81 4.83 -3.61
C ALA A 77 -2.25 6.24 -3.78
N ASP A 78 -1.65 6.55 -4.93
CA ASP A 78 -1.17 7.90 -5.28
C ASP A 78 -2.35 8.86 -5.51
N GLU A 79 -3.35 8.43 -6.28
CA GLU A 79 -4.57 9.20 -6.59
C GLU A 79 -5.40 9.57 -5.35
N LEU A 80 -5.25 8.84 -4.23
CA LEU A 80 -5.91 9.21 -2.97
C LEU A 80 -5.48 10.60 -2.46
N GLY A 81 -4.27 11.06 -2.80
CA GLY A 81 -3.74 12.36 -2.39
C GLY A 81 -3.61 12.54 -0.87
N LEU A 82 -3.59 11.44 -0.11
CA LEU A 82 -3.53 11.46 1.37
C LEU A 82 -2.09 11.54 1.91
N ALA A 83 -1.12 11.09 1.12
CA ALA A 83 0.31 11.12 1.41
C ALA A 83 1.07 10.99 0.09
N VAL A 84 2.33 11.44 0.05
CA VAL A 84 3.15 11.38 -1.17
C VAL A 84 3.92 10.09 -1.23
N ILE A 85 3.82 9.36 -2.33
CA ILE A 85 4.64 8.17 -2.57
C ILE A 85 6.08 8.59 -2.81
N VAL A 86 7.01 7.99 -2.06
CA VAL A 86 8.45 8.22 -2.18
C VAL A 86 9.15 7.03 -2.84
N ASP A 87 8.67 5.82 -2.58
CA ASP A 87 9.20 4.59 -3.16
C ASP A 87 8.09 3.53 -3.24
N SER A 88 8.22 2.62 -4.19
CA SER A 88 7.34 1.46 -4.30
C SER A 88 8.07 0.26 -4.91
N GLN A 89 7.74 -0.92 -4.40
CA GLN A 89 8.35 -2.17 -4.83
C GLN A 89 7.26 -3.21 -5.02
N ILE A 90 7.38 -4.01 -6.09
CA ILE A 90 6.50 -5.13 -6.40
C ILE A 90 7.34 -6.38 -6.61
N GLU A 91 6.84 -7.51 -6.14
CA GLU A 91 7.39 -8.83 -6.41
C GLU A 91 6.27 -9.80 -6.81
N ILE A 92 6.56 -10.71 -7.74
CA ILE A 92 5.65 -11.79 -8.12
C ILE A 92 6.35 -13.12 -7.91
N ILE A 93 5.81 -13.92 -7.00
CA ILE A 93 6.32 -15.23 -6.62
C ILE A 93 5.48 -16.29 -7.33
N HIS A 94 6.14 -17.20 -8.05
CA HIS A 94 5.50 -18.38 -8.64
C HIS A 94 5.52 -19.52 -7.61
N VAL A 95 4.32 -20.00 -7.26
CA VAL A 95 4.08 -21.06 -6.27
C VAL A 95 3.60 -22.33 -6.97
#